data_AF-L2GRB9-F1
#
_entry.id   AF-L2GRB9-F1
#
_cell.length_a   1.000
_cell.length_b   1.000
_cell.length_c   1.000
_cell.angle_alpha   90.00
_cell.angle_beta   90.00
_cell.angle_gamma   90.00
#
_symmetry.space_group_name_H-M   'P 1'
#
loop_
_entity.id
_entity.type
_entity.pdbx_description
1 polymer ?
#
loop_
_entity_poly.entity_id
_entity_poly.type
_entity_poly.pdbx_seq_one_letter_code
_entity_poly.pdbx_strand_id
1 'polypeptide(L)'
;MFLFVSMVLSQCNREGMYRLPILTYLDTDTVQAIAFESDMIPAISAYTKASNFLGQVFNEVNAILIGYGVQLQLSLQSTINLAQFLDCGHPSPINTFMKSIDERKRFRTRYNKLFIIYCDNFYNYLDLNRGVYNGNSECTTTSGIMYVNNVILREKIKDVLLGMVARTKVKRIGTNFERNLCQYVNECVDGQVDPVGDFSNWLRFVNNVNYDDGVYHDVLKYDVTAQQP
;
A
#
# COMPACT_ATOMS: atom_id res chain seq x y z
N MET A 1 -34.11 -26.83 2.45
CA MET A 1 -32.70 -26.64 2.08
C MET A 1 -32.54 -25.28 1.38
N PHE A 2 -32.64 -24.17 2.12
CA PHE A 2 -32.23 -22.82 1.68
C PHE A 2 -32.11 -21.96 2.94
N LEU A 3 -31.16 -22.33 3.82
CA LEU A 3 -30.78 -21.63 5.04
C LEU A 3 -29.25 -21.41 5.03
N PHE A 4 -28.73 -20.86 3.93
CA PHE A 4 -27.29 -20.58 3.76
C PHE A 4 -27.02 -19.22 3.08
N VAL A 5 -27.96 -18.26 3.19
CA VAL A 5 -27.76 -16.90 2.65
C VAL A 5 -27.64 -15.85 3.77
N SER A 6 -27.86 -16.21 5.03
CA SER A 6 -27.81 -15.27 6.16
C SER A 6 -26.53 -15.33 7.00
N MET A 7 -25.45 -15.96 6.50
CA MET A 7 -24.18 -16.16 7.24
C MET A 7 -22.92 -15.69 6.49
N VAL A 8 -23.06 -15.08 5.30
CA VAL A 8 -21.91 -14.64 4.46
C VAL A 8 -21.75 -13.10 4.45
N LEU A 9 -22.50 -12.39 5.29
CA LEU A 9 -22.39 -10.94 5.46
C LEU A 9 -22.24 -10.58 6.94
N SER A 10 -21.41 -11.31 7.69
CA SER A 10 -20.72 -10.63 8.79
C SER A 10 -19.76 -9.64 8.12
N GLN A 11 -20.21 -8.39 8.06
CA GLN A 11 -19.33 -7.24 8.02
C GLN A 11 -18.10 -7.57 8.88
N CYS A 12 -16.88 -7.43 8.34
CA CYS A 12 -15.60 -7.69 9.00
C CYS A 12 -15.77 -7.61 10.53
N ASN A 13 -15.66 -8.72 11.26
CA ASN A 13 -16.10 -8.82 12.67
C ASN A 13 -15.55 -7.61 13.46
N ARG A 14 -16.42 -6.65 13.79
CA ARG A 14 -16.12 -5.19 13.83
C ARG A 14 -15.43 -4.69 15.11
N GLU A 15 -14.75 -5.55 15.85
CA GLU A 15 -14.16 -5.10 17.12
C GLU A 15 -12.85 -4.34 16.87
N GLY A 16 -11.96 -4.84 16.00
CA GLY A 16 -10.63 -4.27 15.79
C GLY A 16 -10.44 -3.37 14.55
N MET A 17 -9.57 -2.38 14.71
CA MET A 17 -8.93 -1.63 13.62
C MET A 17 -7.55 -2.21 13.35
N TYR A 18 -7.24 -2.49 12.09
CA TYR A 18 -5.95 -3.06 11.71
C TYR A 18 -5.12 -2.05 10.92
N ARG A 19 -3.84 -1.95 11.27
CA ARG A 19 -2.86 -1.18 10.51
C ARG A 19 -1.97 -2.13 9.72
N LEU A 20 -1.99 -1.98 8.40
CA LEU A 20 -1.27 -2.85 7.46
C LEU A 20 -0.08 -2.09 6.88
N PRO A 21 1.17 -2.45 7.22
CA PRO A 21 2.34 -1.83 6.62
C PRO A 21 2.49 -2.26 5.16
N ILE A 22 2.69 -1.27 4.29
CA ILE A 22 3.05 -1.45 2.88
C ILE A 22 4.49 -0.97 2.72
N LEU A 23 5.41 -1.93 2.56
CA LEU A 23 6.81 -1.63 2.29
C LEU A 23 6.92 -1.09 0.86
N THR A 24 7.21 0.20 0.74
CA THR A 24 7.25 0.90 -0.55
C THR A 24 8.69 1.20 -0.93
N TYR A 25 9.13 0.65 -2.06
CA TYR A 25 10.48 0.73 -2.57
C TYR A 25 10.55 1.68 -3.75
N LEU A 26 11.45 2.66 -3.65
CA LEU A 26 11.74 3.64 -4.67
C LEU A 26 13.23 3.55 -5.04
N ASP A 27 13.55 3.76 -6.32
CA ASP A 27 14.92 4.05 -6.73
C ASP A 27 15.15 5.57 -6.85
N THR A 28 16.40 5.96 -7.08
CA THR A 28 16.79 7.38 -7.11
C THR A 28 16.06 8.13 -8.21
N ASP A 29 15.94 7.52 -9.40
CA ASP A 29 15.30 8.15 -10.54
C ASP A 29 13.80 8.35 -10.32
N THR A 30 13.14 7.38 -9.68
CA THR A 30 11.74 7.53 -9.24
C THR A 30 11.58 8.67 -8.25
N VAL A 31 12.46 8.77 -7.25
CA VAL A 31 12.40 9.87 -6.27
C VAL A 31 12.54 11.23 -6.96
N GLN A 32 13.49 11.36 -7.90
CA GLN A 32 13.71 12.60 -8.63
C GLN A 32 12.53 12.94 -9.57
N ALA A 33 12.00 11.96 -10.29
CA ALA A 33 10.88 12.15 -11.21
C ALA A 33 9.61 12.63 -10.47
N ILE A 34 9.25 11.97 -9.36
CA ILE A 34 8.11 12.40 -8.55
C ILE A 34 8.33 13.83 -8.03
N ALA A 35 9.53 14.11 -7.52
CA ALA A 35 9.87 15.40 -6.95
C ALA A 35 9.83 16.54 -7.99
N PHE A 36 10.28 16.28 -9.22
CA PHE A 36 10.30 17.25 -10.31
C PHE A 36 8.89 17.66 -10.72
N GLU A 37 7.97 16.71 -10.87
CA GLU A 37 6.60 16.95 -11.30
C GLU A 37 5.65 17.43 -10.17
N SER A 38 6.10 17.41 -8.91
CA SER A 38 5.27 17.80 -7.75
C SER A 38 5.21 19.31 -7.50
N ASP A 39 5.78 20.14 -8.37
CA ASP A 39 5.61 21.61 -8.43
C ASP A 39 5.68 22.36 -7.08
N MET A 40 6.58 21.94 -6.19
CA MET A 40 6.70 22.53 -4.84
C MET A 40 8.12 22.94 -4.48
N ILE A 41 8.20 24.13 -3.85
CA ILE A 41 9.28 24.75 -3.06
C ILE A 41 10.70 24.16 -3.26
N PRO A 42 11.65 24.91 -3.85
CA PRO A 42 13.02 24.45 -4.10
C PRO A 42 13.80 23.97 -2.85
N ALA A 43 13.42 24.44 -1.66
CA ALA A 43 14.13 24.18 -0.41
C ALA A 43 13.87 22.79 0.21
N ILE A 44 12.91 22.01 -0.30
CA ILE A 44 12.56 20.69 0.24
C ILE A 44 13.31 19.59 -0.53
N SER A 45 13.84 18.59 0.18
CA SER A 45 14.54 17.46 -0.44
C SER A 45 13.63 16.66 -1.38
N ALA A 46 14.19 16.08 -2.45
CA ALA A 46 13.43 15.25 -3.39
C ALA A 46 12.74 14.06 -2.70
N TYR A 47 13.42 13.41 -1.75
CA TYR A 47 12.85 12.32 -0.96
C TYR A 47 11.62 12.76 -0.16
N THR A 48 11.69 13.92 0.51
CA THR A 48 10.55 14.48 1.25
C THR A 48 9.38 14.80 0.32
N LYS A 49 9.63 15.33 -0.89
CA LYS A 49 8.58 15.59 -1.87
C LYS A 49 7.90 14.30 -2.34
N ALA A 50 8.69 13.29 -2.68
CA ALA A 50 8.18 11.97 -3.06
C ALA A 50 7.38 11.32 -1.92
N SER A 51 7.87 11.41 -0.68
CA SER A 51 7.17 10.93 0.51
C SER A 51 5.83 11.63 0.72
N ASN A 52 5.79 12.97 0.59
CA ASN A 52 4.56 13.74 0.72
C ASN A 52 3.54 13.37 -0.36
N PHE A 53 3.99 13.24 -1.62
CA PHE A 53 3.12 12.79 -2.71
C PHE A 53 2.51 11.42 -2.41
N LEU A 54 3.34 10.42 -2.07
CA LEU A 54 2.86 9.07 -1.74
C LEU A 54 1.94 9.07 -0.53
N GLY A 55 2.28 9.84 0.51
CA GLY A 55 1.45 10.00 1.70
C GLY A 55 0.06 10.53 1.37
N GLN A 56 -0.05 11.54 0.50
CA GLN A 56 -1.35 12.06 0.04
C GLN A 56 -2.18 10.97 -0.66
N VAL A 57 -1.56 10.19 -1.55
CA VAL A 57 -2.25 9.10 -2.26
C VAL A 57 -2.70 8.00 -1.30
N PHE A 58 -1.86 7.62 -0.32
CA PHE A 58 -2.24 6.66 0.72
C PHE A 58 -3.42 7.16 1.58
N ASN A 59 -3.47 8.46 1.87
CA ASN A 59 -4.59 9.03 2.64
C ASN A 59 -5.92 8.93 1.89
N GLU A 60 -5.90 9.14 0.58
CA GLU A 60 -7.10 8.97 -0.25
C GLU A 60 -7.63 7.54 -0.21
N VAL A 61 -6.72 6.55 -0.27
CA VAL A 61 -7.09 5.14 -0.14
C VAL A 61 -7.58 4.83 1.29
N ASN A 62 -6.89 5.34 2.30
CA ASN A 62 -7.29 5.15 3.70
C ASN A 62 -8.65 5.75 4.02
N ALA A 63 -9.03 6.87 3.40
CA ALA A 63 -10.37 7.43 3.55
C ALA A 63 -11.48 6.47 3.07
N ILE A 64 -11.16 5.58 2.12
CA ILE A 64 -12.06 4.50 1.67
C ILE A 64 -12.02 3.32 2.64
N LEU A 65 -10.82 2.90 3.06
CA LEU A 65 -10.60 1.68 3.85
C LEU A 65 -11.00 1.83 5.33
N ILE A 66 -10.99 3.05 5.88
CA ILE A 66 -11.29 3.31 7.28
C ILE A 66 -12.68 2.79 7.67
N GLY A 67 -13.66 2.87 6.76
CA GLY A 67 -15.02 2.35 6.99
C GLY A 67 -15.10 0.83 7.15
N TYR A 68 -14.02 0.13 6.80
CA TYR A 68 -13.88 -1.33 6.90
C TYR A 68 -12.93 -1.77 8.03
N GLY A 69 -12.46 -0.83 8.84
CA GLY A 69 -11.56 -1.12 9.96
C GLY A 69 -10.11 -1.36 9.54
N VAL A 70 -9.73 -0.92 8.33
CA VAL A 70 -8.39 -1.13 7.77
C VAL A 70 -7.73 0.20 7.49
N GLN A 71 -6.48 0.34 7.91
CA GLN A 71 -5.61 1.46 7.59
C GLN A 71 -4.31 0.94 6.97
N LEU A 72 -3.95 1.45 5.80
CA LEU A 72 -2.63 1.21 5.20
C LEU A 72 -1.62 2.18 5.79
N GLN A 73 -0.48 1.65 6.20
CA GLN A 73 0.68 2.42 6.65
C GLN A 73 1.73 2.41 5.55
N LEU A 74 2.07 3.58 5.03
CA LEU A 74 3.21 3.75 4.15
C LEU A 74 4.50 3.53 4.97
N SER A 75 5.33 2.59 4.56
CA SER A 75 6.70 2.44 5.07
C SER A 75 7.65 2.56 3.89
N LEU A 76 8.25 3.74 3.72
CA LEU A 76 9.23 3.96 2.68
C LEU A 76 10.51 3.23 3.05
N GLN A 77 11.00 2.44 2.12
CA GLN A 77 12.25 1.74 2.30
C GLN A 77 13.35 2.51 1.57
N SER A 78 14.55 2.51 2.17
CA SER A 78 15.74 3.18 1.63
C SER A 78 15.91 2.96 0.13
N THR A 79 16.40 3.99 -0.56
CA THR A 79 16.52 4.02 -2.01
C THR A 79 17.31 2.81 -2.50
N ILE A 80 16.63 1.88 -3.17
CA ILE A 80 17.32 0.68 -3.63
C ILE A 80 17.92 1.01 -4.99
N ASN A 81 19.22 0.73 -5.16
CA ASN A 81 19.86 0.77 -6.47
C ASN A 81 19.41 -0.44 -7.32
N LEU A 82 18.19 -0.31 -7.85
CA LEU A 82 17.50 -1.29 -8.70
C LEU A 82 17.62 -0.98 -10.18
N ALA A 83 18.09 0.22 -10.53
CA ALA A 83 18.24 0.73 -11.89
C ALA A 83 19.01 -0.23 -12.82
N GLN A 84 20.02 -0.95 -12.29
CA GLN A 84 20.80 -1.92 -13.07
C GLN A 84 19.99 -3.14 -13.58
N PHE A 85 18.76 -3.36 -13.09
CA PHE A 85 17.92 -4.50 -13.47
C PHE A 85 16.68 -4.12 -14.28
N LEU A 86 16.52 -2.83 -14.57
CA LEU A 86 15.40 -2.32 -15.31
C LEU A 86 15.86 -1.83 -16.68
N ASP A 87 15.50 -2.57 -17.72
CA ASP A 87 15.63 -2.11 -19.09
C ASP A 87 14.24 -1.72 -19.61
N CYS A 88 13.97 -0.41 -19.64
CA CYS A 88 12.71 0.15 -20.13
C CYS A 88 12.45 -0.18 -21.61
N GLY A 89 13.45 -0.61 -22.39
CA GLY A 89 13.33 -0.96 -23.81
C GLY A 89 12.81 -2.37 -24.08
N HIS A 90 12.77 -3.26 -23.09
CA HIS A 90 12.31 -4.63 -23.25
C HIS A 90 10.76 -4.75 -23.33
N PRO A 91 10.22 -5.80 -23.96
CA PRO A 91 8.79 -6.12 -23.86
C PRO A 91 8.41 -6.50 -22.41
N SER A 92 7.45 -5.78 -21.82
CA SER A 92 6.97 -5.97 -20.42
C SER A 92 8.06 -5.81 -19.34
N PRO A 93 8.72 -4.64 -19.27
CA PRO A 93 9.87 -4.41 -18.39
C PRO A 93 9.54 -4.65 -16.91
N ILE A 94 8.32 -4.29 -16.46
CA ILE A 94 7.89 -4.53 -15.08
C ILE A 94 7.88 -6.01 -14.71
N ASN A 95 7.47 -6.90 -15.63
CA ASN A 95 7.37 -8.33 -15.32
C ASN A 95 8.76 -8.94 -15.15
N THR A 96 9.69 -8.58 -16.04
CA THR A 96 11.09 -9.02 -15.96
C THR A 96 11.74 -8.52 -14.68
N PHE A 97 11.54 -7.24 -14.37
CA PHE A 97 12.01 -6.64 -13.14
C PHE A 97 11.47 -7.39 -11.91
N MET A 98 10.16 -7.57 -11.81
CA MET A 98 9.53 -8.19 -10.63
C MET A 98 9.94 -9.66 -10.45
N LYS A 99 10.13 -10.43 -11.53
CA LYS A 99 10.73 -11.77 -11.43
C LYS A 99 12.12 -11.74 -10.80
N SER A 100 12.95 -10.79 -11.19
CA SER A 100 14.31 -10.63 -10.60
C SER A 100 14.29 -10.20 -9.14
N ILE A 101 13.21 -9.57 -8.68
CA ILE A 101 12.97 -9.21 -7.28
C ILE A 101 12.53 -10.45 -6.48
N ASP A 102 11.61 -11.25 -7.01
CA ASP A 102 11.06 -12.45 -6.35
C ASP A 102 12.16 -13.51 -6.08
N GLU A 103 13.18 -13.59 -6.93
CA GLU A 103 14.34 -14.48 -6.76
C GLU A 103 15.27 -14.05 -5.61
N ARG A 104 15.19 -12.80 -5.13
CA ARG A 104 16.13 -12.28 -4.12
C ARG A 104 15.60 -12.46 -2.70
N LYS A 105 16.36 -13.20 -1.90
CA LYS A 105 16.08 -13.44 -0.48
C LYS A 105 15.85 -12.15 0.34
N ARG A 106 16.53 -11.04 0.02
CA ARG A 106 16.43 -9.77 0.76
C ARG A 106 15.03 -9.14 0.74
N PHE A 107 14.16 -9.56 -0.17
CA PHE A 107 12.78 -9.05 -0.29
C PHE A 107 11.73 -10.06 0.20
N ARG A 108 12.15 -11.15 0.83
CA ARG A 108 11.24 -12.12 1.46
C ARG A 108 10.83 -11.58 2.82
N THR A 109 9.67 -10.92 2.86
CA THR A 109 9.02 -10.44 4.08
C THR A 109 7.57 -10.89 4.07
N ARG A 110 6.94 -10.91 5.25
CA ARG A 110 5.50 -11.21 5.41
C ARG A 110 4.59 -10.01 5.10
N TYR A 111 5.17 -8.87 4.76
CA TYR A 111 4.46 -7.61 4.57
C TYR A 111 4.18 -7.39 3.09
N ASN A 112 3.08 -6.69 2.80
CA ASN A 112 2.78 -6.27 1.44
C ASN A 112 3.89 -5.33 0.93
N LYS A 113 4.24 -5.48 -0.34
CA LYS A 113 5.37 -4.79 -0.97
C LYS A 113 4.90 -4.06 -2.22
N LEU A 114 5.32 -2.82 -2.35
CA LEU A 114 5.06 -1.97 -3.51
C LEU A 114 6.38 -1.47 -4.07
N PHE A 115 6.67 -1.80 -5.32
CA PHE A 115 7.82 -1.28 -6.05
C PHE A 115 7.31 -0.23 -7.04
N ILE A 116 7.84 0.98 -6.98
CA ILE A 116 7.47 2.07 -7.89
C ILE A 116 8.72 2.46 -8.67
N ILE A 117 8.56 2.50 -9.99
CA ILE A 117 9.67 2.61 -10.92
C ILE A 117 9.32 3.60 -12.03
N TYR A 118 10.16 4.60 -12.20
CA TYR A 118 10.06 5.54 -13.30
C TYR A 118 10.74 4.99 -14.56
N CYS A 119 10.08 5.11 -15.72
CA CYS A 119 10.67 4.82 -17.02
C CYS A 119 10.29 5.91 -18.02
N ASP A 120 11.24 6.78 -18.33
CA ASP A 120 11.11 7.87 -19.29
C ASP A 120 10.97 7.39 -20.74
N ASN A 121 11.48 6.21 -21.11
CA ASN A 121 11.49 5.75 -22.51
C ASN A 121 10.35 4.76 -22.86
N PHE A 122 9.44 4.45 -21.94
CA PHE A 122 8.40 3.43 -22.11
C PHE A 122 7.00 4.02 -22.46
N TYR A 123 6.95 5.06 -23.29
CA TYR A 123 5.72 5.83 -23.56
C TYR A 123 4.65 5.08 -24.38
N ASN A 124 5.02 4.18 -25.29
CA ASN A 124 4.07 3.59 -26.24
C ASN A 124 3.03 2.64 -25.59
N TYR A 125 3.22 2.29 -24.31
CA TYR A 125 2.45 1.23 -23.66
C TYR A 125 2.01 1.52 -22.23
N LEU A 126 2.17 2.73 -21.68
CA LEU A 126 1.78 3.05 -20.30
C LEU A 126 0.46 3.85 -20.25
N ASP A 127 -0.66 3.12 -20.30
CA ASP A 127 -1.97 3.63 -19.85
C ASP A 127 -2.16 3.40 -18.34
N LEU A 128 -3.31 3.78 -17.78
CA LEU A 128 -3.63 3.61 -16.34
C LEU A 128 -3.52 2.14 -15.88
N ASN A 129 -3.77 1.16 -16.74
CA ASN A 129 -3.84 -0.26 -16.39
C ASN A 129 -2.57 -1.05 -16.75
N ARG A 130 -1.76 -0.56 -17.70
CA ARG A 130 -0.51 -1.19 -18.16
C ARG A 130 0.68 -0.78 -17.30
N GLY A 131 1.70 -1.63 -17.27
CA GLY A 131 2.88 -1.38 -16.42
C GLY A 131 2.64 -1.66 -14.93
N VAL A 132 1.60 -2.43 -14.60
CA VAL A 132 1.36 -2.93 -13.25
C VAL A 132 1.59 -4.43 -13.22
N TYR A 133 2.38 -4.89 -12.25
CA TYR A 133 2.54 -6.30 -11.89
C TYR A 133 1.91 -6.52 -10.52
N ASN A 134 1.22 -7.65 -10.34
CA ASN A 134 0.72 -8.10 -9.05
C ASN A 134 1.04 -9.60 -8.89
N GLY A 135 1.84 -9.92 -7.88
CA GLY A 135 2.11 -11.27 -7.41
C GLY A 135 1.48 -11.47 -6.03
N ASN A 136 0.62 -12.48 -5.90
CA ASN A 136 -0.05 -12.80 -4.63
C ASN A 136 0.49 -14.12 -4.11
N SER A 137 0.89 -14.16 -2.83
CA SER A 137 1.29 -15.37 -2.12
C SER A 137 0.61 -15.39 -0.76
N GLU A 138 -0.38 -16.26 -0.58
CA GLU A 138 -1.19 -16.36 0.65
C GLU A 138 -1.63 -14.97 1.13
N CYS A 139 -0.97 -14.44 2.18
CA CYS A 139 -1.29 -13.18 2.84
C CYS A 139 -0.39 -12.00 2.47
N THR A 140 0.54 -12.22 1.56
CA THR A 140 1.47 -11.21 1.07
C THR A 140 1.18 -10.88 -0.38
N THR A 141 0.97 -9.60 -0.67
CA THR A 141 0.90 -9.08 -2.04
C THR A 141 2.16 -8.32 -2.37
N THR A 142 2.75 -8.62 -3.53
CA THR A 142 3.90 -7.93 -4.10
C THR A 142 3.47 -7.29 -5.41
N SER A 143 3.51 -5.96 -5.47
CA SER A 143 3.11 -5.22 -6.67
C SER A 143 4.25 -4.36 -7.19
N GLY A 144 4.31 -4.23 -8.51
CA GLY A 144 5.22 -3.34 -9.21
C GLY A 144 4.43 -2.35 -10.05
N ILE A 145 4.82 -1.08 -10.01
CA ILE A 145 4.23 0.01 -10.79
C ILE A 145 5.33 0.65 -11.63
N MET A 146 5.10 0.70 -12.94
CA MET A 146 5.83 1.56 -13.86
C MET A 146 4.96 2.73 -14.30
N TYR A 147 5.57 3.91 -14.37
CA TYR A 147 4.88 5.15 -14.71
C TYR A 147 5.79 6.13 -15.45
N VAL A 148 5.16 7.15 -16.05
CA VAL A 148 5.80 8.22 -16.83
C VAL A 148 5.47 9.62 -16.30
N ASN A 149 4.44 9.75 -15.44
CA ASN A 149 4.09 10.99 -14.77
C ASN A 149 3.28 10.73 -13.50
N ASN A 150 3.22 11.75 -12.62
CA ASN A 150 2.59 11.67 -11.30
C ASN A 150 1.07 11.48 -11.35
N VAL A 151 0.39 11.97 -12.39
CA VAL A 151 -1.06 11.79 -12.54
C VAL A 151 -1.40 10.31 -12.76
N ILE A 152 -0.69 9.65 -13.67
CA ILE A 152 -0.85 8.21 -13.92
C ILE A 152 -0.41 7.41 -12.70
N LEU A 153 0.68 7.82 -12.04
CA LEU A 153 1.20 7.15 -10.85
C LEU A 153 0.17 7.14 -9.71
N ARG A 154 -0.46 8.29 -9.42
CA ARG A 154 -1.47 8.42 -8.35
C ARG A 154 -2.61 7.43 -8.52
N GLU A 155 -3.18 7.35 -9.72
CA GLU A 155 -4.29 6.42 -9.99
C GLU A 155 -3.84 4.95 -9.91
N LYS A 156 -2.65 4.62 -10.43
CA LYS A 156 -2.09 3.26 -10.31
C LYS A 156 -1.86 2.84 -8.87
N ILE A 157 -1.33 3.73 -8.03
CA ILE A 157 -1.13 3.44 -6.61
C ILE A 157 -2.48 3.14 -5.95
N LYS A 158 -3.51 3.96 -6.20
CA LYS A 158 -4.85 3.73 -5.63
C LYS A 158 -5.40 2.36 -6.01
N ASP A 159 -5.37 2.03 -7.31
CA ASP A 159 -5.87 0.75 -7.82
C ASP A 159 -5.09 -0.44 -7.27
N VAL A 160 -3.77 -0.31 -7.18
CA VAL A 160 -2.90 -1.35 -6.61
C VAL A 160 -3.16 -1.54 -5.13
N LEU A 161 -3.20 -0.48 -4.33
CA LEU A 161 -3.41 -0.58 -2.88
C LEU A 161 -4.78 -1.19 -2.53
N LEU A 162 -5.84 -0.76 -3.21
CA LEU A 162 -7.16 -1.38 -3.08
C LEU A 162 -7.13 -2.85 -3.53
N GLY A 163 -6.41 -3.14 -4.61
CA GLY A 163 -6.25 -4.50 -5.12
C GLY A 163 -5.44 -5.42 -4.22
N MET A 164 -4.47 -4.89 -3.45
CA MET A 164 -3.70 -5.64 -2.46
C MET A 164 -4.61 -6.17 -1.36
N VAL A 165 -5.42 -5.30 -0.77
CA VAL A 165 -6.29 -5.67 0.37
C VAL A 165 -7.54 -6.44 -0.04
N ALA A 166 -8.00 -6.31 -1.30
CA ALA A 166 -9.09 -7.11 -1.83
C ALA A 166 -8.61 -8.35 -2.60
N ARG A 167 -7.29 -8.57 -2.71
CA ARG A 167 -6.65 -9.64 -3.50
C ARG A 167 -7.22 -9.82 -4.91
N THR A 168 -7.67 -8.74 -5.54
CA THR A 168 -8.31 -8.75 -6.86
C THR A 168 -8.15 -7.42 -7.57
N LYS A 169 -8.35 -7.38 -8.88
CA LYS A 169 -8.44 -6.12 -9.62
C LYS A 169 -9.74 -5.40 -9.27
N VAL A 170 -9.64 -4.25 -8.63
CA VAL A 170 -10.79 -3.45 -8.19
C VAL A 170 -11.17 -2.47 -9.30
N LYS A 171 -12.27 -2.75 -10.01
CA LYS A 171 -12.82 -1.82 -11.01
C LYS A 171 -13.76 -0.79 -10.41
N ARG A 172 -14.45 -1.16 -9.33
CA ARG A 172 -15.43 -0.34 -8.60
C ARG A 172 -15.50 -0.81 -7.16
N ILE A 173 -15.65 0.13 -6.22
CA ILE A 173 -15.96 -0.18 -4.82
C ILE A 173 -17.43 -0.62 -4.76
N GLY A 174 -17.69 -1.72 -4.06
CA GLY A 174 -19.02 -2.31 -3.92
C GLY A 174 -18.97 -3.61 -3.13
N THR A 175 -20.05 -4.38 -3.15
CA THR A 175 -20.21 -5.59 -2.33
C THR A 175 -19.12 -6.64 -2.56
N ASN A 176 -18.66 -6.81 -3.80
CA ASN A 176 -17.57 -7.75 -4.11
C ASN A 176 -16.23 -7.31 -3.50
N PHE A 177 -15.95 -6.01 -3.51
CA PHE A 177 -14.74 -5.46 -2.88
C PHE A 177 -14.80 -5.68 -1.36
N GLU A 178 -15.92 -5.32 -0.73
CA GLU A 178 -16.12 -5.49 0.72
C GLU A 178 -15.98 -6.95 1.15
N ARG A 179 -16.62 -7.88 0.43
CA ARG A 179 -16.50 -9.32 0.74
C ARG A 179 -15.05 -9.79 0.68
N ASN A 180 -14.32 -9.43 -0.36
CA ASN A 180 -12.95 -9.88 -0.54
C ASN A 180 -12.00 -9.23 0.48
N LEU A 181 -12.23 -7.96 0.82
CA LEU A 181 -11.50 -7.27 1.88
C LEU A 181 -11.71 -7.95 3.23
N CYS A 182 -12.95 -8.26 3.60
CA CYS A 182 -13.21 -8.96 4.86
C CYS A 182 -12.65 -10.37 4.88
N GLN A 183 -12.68 -11.09 3.76
CA GLN A 183 -12.00 -12.36 3.64
C GLN A 183 -10.49 -12.20 3.88
N TYR A 184 -9.86 -11.20 3.27
CA TYR A 184 -8.44 -10.92 3.50
C TYR A 184 -8.15 -10.62 4.98
N VAL A 185 -8.93 -9.77 5.64
CA VAL A 185 -8.74 -9.45 7.06
C VAL A 185 -8.84 -10.71 7.92
N ASN A 186 -9.87 -11.52 7.74
CA ASN A 186 -10.07 -12.73 8.54
C ASN A 186 -9.03 -13.83 8.28
N GLU A 187 -8.53 -13.96 7.04
CA GLU A 187 -7.56 -15.00 6.69
C GLU A 187 -6.12 -14.61 7.02
N CYS A 188 -5.81 -13.32 6.90
CA CYS A 188 -4.43 -12.85 6.80
C CYS A 188 -3.99 -11.87 7.86
N VAL A 189 -4.95 -11.21 8.51
CA VAL A 189 -4.67 -10.18 9.50
C VAL A 189 -5.08 -10.68 10.88
N ASP A 190 -6.24 -11.32 10.97
CA ASP A 190 -6.76 -11.88 12.21
C ASP A 190 -5.80 -12.95 12.78
N GLY A 191 -5.47 -12.82 14.06
CA GLY A 191 -4.49 -13.67 14.77
C GLY A 191 -3.01 -13.50 14.38
N GLN A 192 -2.69 -12.75 13.32
CA GLN A 192 -1.30 -12.50 12.90
C GLN A 192 -0.82 -11.07 13.18
N VAL A 193 -1.76 -10.12 13.27
CA VAL A 193 -1.49 -8.71 13.55
C VAL A 193 -2.45 -8.25 14.65
N ASP A 194 -1.89 -7.75 15.75
CA ASP A 194 -2.70 -7.19 16.83
C ASP A 194 -3.46 -5.95 16.35
N PRO A 195 -4.75 -5.81 16.69
CA PRO A 195 -5.50 -4.61 16.36
C PRO A 195 -4.88 -3.40 17.08
N VAL A 196 -4.88 -2.26 16.40
CA VAL A 196 -4.31 -1.00 16.92
C VAL A 196 -5.32 -0.23 17.78
N GLY A 197 -6.57 -0.69 17.82
CA GLY A 197 -7.63 -0.15 18.66
C GLY A 197 -9.00 -0.61 18.17
N ASP A 198 -10.05 -0.06 18.77
CA ASP A 198 -11.42 -0.42 18.44
C ASP A 198 -12.05 0.52 17.40
N PHE A 199 -12.89 -0.03 16.53
CA PHE A 199 -13.52 0.70 15.43
C PHE A 199 -14.34 1.92 15.89
N SER A 200 -15.07 1.79 17.00
CA SER A 200 -15.95 2.83 17.56
C SER A 200 -15.20 4.06 18.08
N ASN A 201 -13.97 3.88 18.57
CA ASN A 201 -13.14 4.94 19.15
C ASN A 201 -12.31 5.65 18.07
N TRP A 202 -11.92 4.96 17.01
CA TRP A 202 -11.00 5.48 16.00
C TRP A 202 -11.64 6.43 14.96
N LEU A 203 -12.94 6.31 14.69
CA LEU A 203 -13.68 7.27 13.84
C LEU A 203 -13.60 8.72 14.37
N ARG A 204 -13.17 8.92 15.63
CA ARG A 204 -12.93 10.22 16.25
C ARG A 204 -11.49 10.76 16.06
N PHE A 205 -10.55 9.95 15.59
CA PHE A 205 -9.12 10.28 15.51
C PHE A 205 -8.54 9.92 14.13
N VAL A 206 -8.71 10.79 13.14
CA VAL A 206 -7.97 10.69 11.88
C VAL A 206 -7.26 12.01 11.60
N ASN A 207 -6.00 12.10 12.01
CA ASN A 207 -4.98 13.00 11.46
C ASN A 207 -3.63 12.26 11.51
N ASN A 208 -2.89 12.32 10.41
CA ASN A 208 -1.70 11.52 10.12
C ASN A 208 -0.56 11.66 11.14
N VAL A 209 0.13 10.54 11.40
CA VAL A 209 1.52 10.59 11.84
C VAL A 209 2.36 9.86 10.79
N ASN A 210 3.15 10.65 10.06
CA ASN A 210 4.27 10.17 9.25
C ASN A 210 5.36 9.76 10.25
N TYR A 211 5.72 8.48 10.31
CA TYR A 211 6.86 8.02 11.12
C TYR A 211 7.95 7.52 10.16
N ASP A 212 9.05 8.26 10.13
CA ASP A 212 10.32 7.82 9.55
C ASP A 212 10.92 6.69 10.42
N ASP A 213 11.60 5.76 9.76
CA ASP A 213 12.12 4.51 10.29
C ASP A 213 12.91 4.66 11.62
N GLY A 214 12.53 3.86 12.64
CA GLY A 214 13.36 3.74 13.84
C GLY A 214 12.81 2.95 15.03
N VAL A 215 11.52 2.62 15.09
CA VAL A 215 10.95 1.97 16.29
C VAL A 215 10.11 0.76 15.91
N TYR A 216 10.81 -0.34 15.60
CA TYR A 216 10.30 -1.65 16.00
C TYR A 216 10.40 -1.69 17.53
N HIS A 217 9.27 -1.88 18.22
CA HIS A 217 9.07 -1.86 19.69
C HIS A 217 8.91 -0.47 20.33
N ASP A 218 7.67 0.04 20.36
CA ASP A 218 7.09 0.87 21.46
C ASP A 218 6.00 1.84 20.96
N VAL A 219 4.88 1.31 20.48
CA VAL A 219 3.61 2.04 20.27
C VAL A 219 2.52 0.96 20.35
N LEU A 220 1.75 0.68 21.41
CA LEU A 220 1.36 1.44 22.61
C LEU A 220 1.06 0.46 23.78
N LYS A 221 1.67 0.66 24.94
CA LYS A 221 0.96 0.43 26.21
C LYS A 221 0.38 1.78 26.63
N TYR A 222 -0.85 2.07 26.20
CA TYR A 222 -1.64 3.05 26.94
C TYR A 222 -2.13 2.35 28.20
N ASP A 223 -1.42 2.58 29.30
CA ASP A 223 -1.88 2.21 30.63
C ASP A 223 -3.02 3.16 31.02
N VAL A 224 -4.26 2.72 30.80
CA VAL A 224 -5.47 3.42 31.25
C VAL A 224 -5.66 3.15 32.75
N THR A 225 -4.71 3.60 33.58
CA THR A 225 -4.93 3.68 35.04
C THR A 225 -4.37 4.94 35.70
N ALA A 226 -3.64 5.80 35.00
CA ALA A 226 -3.11 7.03 35.59
C ALA A 226 -4.01 8.25 35.33
N GLN A 227 -5.27 8.20 35.77
CA GLN A 227 -6.06 9.40 36.07
C GLN A 227 -7.34 9.02 36.82
N GLN A 228 -7.22 8.89 38.14
CA GLN A 228 -8.32 9.22 39.06
C GLN A 228 -7.70 9.99 40.25
N PRO A 229 -8.46 10.97 40.80
CA PRO A 229 -7.93 12.16 41.47
C PRO A 229 -7.17 11.92 42.78
#